data_AF-A0A3S5JPW3-F1
#
_entry.id   AF-A0A3S5JPW3-F1
#
_cell.length_a   1.000
_cell.length_b   1.000
_cell.length_c   1.000
_cell.angle_alpha   90.00
_cell.angle_beta   90.00
_cell.angle_gamma   90.00
#
_symmetry.space_group_name_H-M   'P 1'
#
loop_
_entity.id
_entity.type
_entity.pdbx_description
1 polymer ?
#
loop_
_entity_poly.entity_id
_entity_poly.type
_entity_poly.pdbx_seq_one_letter_code
_entity_poly.pdbx_strand_id
1 'polypeptide(L)'
;DWFDRAGRYRSPGDGQIDFKSIFTKLTSYGCDVWAVIEWECCIKSPEQGAREGAPFIKSHIIEATEKTFDDFAGIGDTDENYLRKILNQGK
;
A
#
# COMPACT_ATOMS: atom_id res chain seq x y z
N ASP A 1 -5.60 21.23 -26.64
CA ASP A 1 -5.32 19.85 -27.07
C ASP A 1 -5.65 18.89 -25.92
N TRP A 2 -5.77 17.58 -26.15
CA TRP A 2 -5.90 16.56 -25.09
C TRP A 2 -4.66 16.54 -24.18
N PHE A 3 -3.51 16.89 -24.73
CA PHE A 3 -2.24 16.97 -24.02
C PHE A 3 -2.25 17.97 -22.85
N ASP A 4 -2.91 19.12 -23.00
CA ASP A 4 -2.91 20.21 -22.01
C ASP A 4 -4.03 20.08 -20.97
N ARG A 5 -4.89 19.06 -21.09
CA ARG A 5 -6.02 18.89 -20.17
C ARG A 5 -5.52 18.39 -18.81
N ALA A 6 -5.89 19.09 -17.75
CA ALA A 6 -5.52 18.71 -16.38
C ALA A 6 -6.02 17.30 -16.01
N GLY A 7 -7.27 16.98 -16.40
CA GLY A 7 -7.97 15.73 -16.09
C GLY A 7 -7.77 14.58 -17.08
N ARG A 8 -6.68 14.58 -17.85
CA ARG A 8 -6.38 13.47 -18.77
C ARG A 8 -5.88 12.22 -18.03
N TYR A 9 -6.15 11.04 -18.60
CA TYR A 9 -5.55 9.80 -18.16
C TYR A 9 -4.03 9.79 -18.43
N ARG A 10 -3.28 9.21 -17.49
CA ARG A 10 -1.83 9.04 -17.53
C ARG A 10 -1.52 7.61 -17.15
N SER A 11 -0.49 7.02 -17.77
CA SER A 11 -0.01 5.70 -17.33
C SER A 11 0.36 5.72 -15.84
N PRO A 12 0.22 4.59 -15.12
CA PRO A 12 0.60 4.51 -13.72
C PRO A 12 2.03 5.00 -13.48
N GLY A 13 2.21 5.81 -12.43
CA GLY A 13 3.50 6.44 -12.09
C GLY A 13 3.78 7.79 -12.77
N ASP A 14 3.09 8.15 -13.85
CA ASP A 14 3.31 9.43 -14.56
C ASP A 14 2.39 10.56 -14.07
N GLY A 15 1.51 10.28 -13.10
CA GLY A 15 0.52 11.22 -12.55
C GLY A 15 0.72 11.50 -11.07
N GLN A 16 -0.26 12.16 -10.46
CA GLN A 16 -0.24 12.54 -9.04
C GLN A 16 -0.91 11.53 -8.10
N ILE A 17 -1.23 10.33 -8.57
CA ILE A 17 -1.91 9.31 -7.76
C ILE A 17 -0.92 8.72 -6.74
N ASP A 18 -1.31 8.72 -5.46
CA ASP A 18 -0.56 8.07 -4.39
C ASP A 18 -0.86 6.56 -4.33
N PHE A 19 -0.20 5.81 -5.22
CA PHE A 19 -0.34 4.35 -5.29
C PHE A 19 0.14 3.65 -4.01
N LYS A 20 1.14 4.19 -3.31
CA LYS A 20 1.64 3.58 -2.07
C LYS A 20 0.54 3.54 -1.02
N SER A 21 -0.11 4.67 -0.77
CA SER A 21 -1.20 4.74 0.20
C SER A 21 -2.40 3.88 -0.21
N ILE A 22 -2.71 3.79 -1.51
CA ILE A 22 -3.80 2.95 -2.01
C ILE A 22 -3.51 1.47 -1.73
N PHE A 23 -2.35 0.96 -2.14
CA PHE A 23 -1.99 -0.45 -1.92
C PHE A 23 -1.86 -0.80 -0.43
N THR A 24 -1.34 0.12 0.40
CA THR A 24 -1.33 -0.06 1.86
C THR A 24 -2.75 -0.24 2.39
N LYS A 25 -3.70 0.62 1.99
CA LYS A 25 -5.10 0.52 2.44
C LYS A 25 -5.78 -0.75 1.96
N LEU A 26 -5.62 -1.11 0.68
CA LEU A 26 -6.16 -2.36 0.12
C LEU A 26 -5.66 -3.58 0.90
N THR A 27 -4.36 -3.58 1.23
CA THR A 27 -3.75 -4.64 2.06
C THR A 27 -4.33 -4.64 3.48
N SER A 28 -4.45 -3.48 4.12
CA SER A 28 -5.03 -3.34 5.46
C SER A 28 -6.51 -3.76 5.53
N TYR A 29 -7.23 -3.67 4.43
CA TYR A 29 -8.62 -4.12 4.33
C TYR A 29 -8.77 -5.58 3.90
N GLY A 30 -7.66 -6.32 3.71
CA GLY A 30 -7.69 -7.72 3.31
C GLY A 30 -8.23 -7.94 1.90
N CYS A 31 -8.03 -6.97 0.99
CA CYS A 31 -8.47 -7.10 -0.40
C CYS A 31 -7.63 -8.15 -1.15
N ASP A 32 -8.14 -9.37 -1.26
CA ASP A 32 -7.55 -10.48 -2.02
C ASP A 32 -8.19 -10.61 -3.41
N VAL A 33 -7.82 -9.68 -4.30
CA VAL A 33 -8.32 -9.62 -5.68
C VAL A 33 -7.20 -9.26 -6.66
N TRP A 34 -7.46 -9.44 -7.95
CA TRP A 34 -6.51 -9.07 -9.00
C TRP A 34 -6.37 -7.55 -9.12
N ALA A 35 -5.13 -7.07 -9.06
CA ALA A 35 -4.81 -5.71 -9.46
C ALA A 35 -4.72 -5.64 -11.00
N VAL A 36 -5.74 -5.05 -11.62
CA VAL A 36 -5.87 -4.91 -13.09
C VAL A 36 -5.60 -3.47 -13.50
N ILE A 37 -4.92 -3.30 -14.63
CA ILE A 37 -4.75 -2.01 -15.30
C ILE A 37 -5.68 -1.93 -16.51
N GLU A 38 -6.61 -0.98 -16.48
CA GLU A 38 -7.21 -0.43 -17.69
C GLU A 38 -6.31 0.72 -18.16
N TRP A 39 -5.87 0.68 -19.42
CA TRP A 39 -4.84 1.60 -19.90
C TRP A 39 -5.41 2.64 -20.87
N GLU A 40 -5.17 3.91 -20.57
CA GLU A 40 -5.40 5.05 -21.46
C GLU A 40 -4.29 6.10 -21.23
N CYS A 41 -3.64 6.54 -22.31
CA CYS A 41 -2.69 7.65 -22.25
C CYS A 41 -2.57 8.29 -23.63
N CYS A 42 -2.55 9.62 -23.68
CA CYS A 42 -2.34 10.38 -24.93
C CYS A 42 -0.85 10.59 -25.28
N ILE A 43 0.08 10.04 -24.50
CA ILE A 43 1.53 10.19 -24.70
C ILE A 43 2.19 8.84 -25.04
N LYS A 44 2.00 7.83 -24.20
CA LYS A 44 2.61 6.51 -24.37
C LYS A 44 1.77 5.66 -25.32
N SER A 45 2.39 4.68 -25.99
CA SER A 45 1.64 3.66 -26.74
C SER A 45 1.04 2.61 -25.80
N PRO A 46 0.01 1.85 -26.23
CA PRO A 46 -0.54 0.75 -25.45
C PRO A 46 0.50 -0.30 -25.06
N GLU A 47 1.42 -0.64 -25.95
CA GLU A 47 2.47 -1.65 -25.73
C GLU A 47 3.47 -1.18 -24.68
N GLN A 48 3.86 0.09 -24.74
CA GLN A 48 4.69 0.70 -23.69
C GLN A 48 3.95 0.73 -22.35
N GLY A 49 2.67 1.13 -22.37
CA GLY A 49 1.79 1.12 -21.21
C GLY A 49 1.72 -0.23 -20.52
N ALA A 50 1.49 -1.30 -21.29
CA ALA A 50 1.44 -2.67 -20.78
C ALA A 50 2.80 -3.13 -20.22
N ARG A 51 3.89 -2.88 -20.95
CA ARG A 51 5.26 -3.26 -20.54
C ARG A 51 5.70 -2.59 -19.23
N GLU A 52 5.27 -1.36 -18.98
CA GLU A 52 5.63 -0.60 -17.77
C GLU A 52 4.61 -0.81 -16.63
N GLY A 53 3.33 -0.92 -16.96
CA GLY A 53 2.23 -1.01 -15.98
C GLY A 53 2.24 -2.31 -15.18
N ALA A 54 2.52 -3.45 -15.80
CA ALA A 54 2.54 -4.73 -15.08
C ALA A 54 3.66 -4.80 -14.01
N PRO A 55 4.93 -4.44 -14.32
CA PRO A 55 5.96 -4.30 -13.29
C PRO A 55 5.65 -3.25 -12.23
N PHE A 56 5.03 -2.13 -12.62
CA PHE A 56 4.63 -1.08 -11.68
C PHE A 56 3.60 -1.59 -10.66
N ILE A 57 2.56 -2.30 -11.09
CA ILE A 57 1.60 -2.91 -10.15
C ILE A 57 2.30 -3.91 -9.25
N LYS A 58 3.12 -4.79 -9.82
CA LYS A 58 3.85 -5.82 -9.07
C LYS A 58 4.72 -5.23 -7.96
N SER A 59 5.36 -4.09 -8.18
CA SER A 59 6.20 -3.45 -7.16
C SER A 59 5.42 -2.77 -6.02
N HIS A 60 4.10 -2.59 -6.17
CA HIS A 60 3.23 -2.03 -5.13
C HIS A 60 2.45 -3.10 -4.36
N ILE A 61 2.41 -4.34 -4.83
CA ILE A 61 1.80 -5.45 -4.09
C ILE A 61 2.59 -5.68 -2.80
N ILE A 62 1.89 -5.71 -1.67
CA ILE A 62 2.46 -5.86 -0.33
C ILE A 62 2.24 -7.30 0.14
N GLU A 63 3.31 -7.96 0.56
CA GLU A 63 3.23 -9.20 1.32
C GLU A 63 2.86 -8.85 2.77
N ALA A 64 1.64 -9.20 3.17
CA ALA A 64 1.14 -8.88 4.50
C ALA A 64 1.85 -9.71 5.58
N THR A 65 2.11 -9.10 6.74
CA THR A 65 2.63 -9.84 7.90
C THR A 65 1.55 -10.77 8.46
N GLU A 66 1.92 -12.02 8.72
CA GLU A 66 1.05 -12.99 9.39
C GLU A 66 1.09 -12.86 10.91
N LYS A 67 2.11 -12.18 11.45
CA LYS A 67 2.29 -11.98 12.89
C LYS A 67 1.68 -10.67 13.33
N THR A 68 0.93 -10.71 14.43
CA THR A 68 0.45 -9.48 15.05
C THR A 68 1.60 -8.81 15.82
N PHE A 69 1.55 -7.49 15.96
CA PHE A 69 2.55 -6.76 16.74
C PHE A 69 2.59 -7.23 18.20
N ASP A 70 1.45 -7.70 18.73
CA ASP A 70 1.31 -8.24 20.08
C ASP A 70 2.09 -9.55 20.26
N ASP A 71 2.24 -10.36 19.21
CA ASP A 71 3.08 -11.57 19.24
C ASP A 71 4.57 -11.23 19.44
N PHE A 72 5.01 -10.04 19.03
CA PHE A 72 6.38 -9.55 19.25
C PHE A 72 6.60 -9.03 20.67
N ALA A 73 5.55 -8.55 21.34
CA ALA A 73 5.61 -8.05 22.71
C ALA A 73 5.78 -9.17 23.76
N GLY A 74 5.79 -10.44 23.33
CA GLY A 74 6.21 -11.56 24.18
C GLY A 74 5.37 -11.69 25.45
N ILE A 75 4.08 -11.37 25.39
CA ILE A 75 3.15 -11.57 26.52
C ILE A 75 2.76 -13.05 26.58
N GLY A 76 3.77 -13.91 26.80
CA GLY A 76 3.61 -15.33 27.12
C GLY A 76 3.42 -15.58 28.62
N ASP A 77 3.52 -14.55 29.46
CA ASP A 77 3.05 -14.49 30.84
C ASP A 77 3.06 -13.01 31.26
N THR A 78 1.90 -12.38 31.29
CA THR A 78 1.78 -10.98 31.72
C THR A 78 2.12 -10.87 33.21
N ASP A 79 3.31 -10.42 33.59
CA ASP A 79 3.60 -10.08 34.99
C ASP A 79 2.87 -8.77 35.35
N GLU A 80 1.68 -8.90 35.93
CA GLU A 80 0.87 -7.77 36.41
C GLU A 80 1.63 -6.85 37.37
N ASN A 81 2.60 -7.38 38.14
CA ASN A 81 3.39 -6.57 39.07
C ASN A 81 4.41 -5.69 38.35
N TYR A 82 4.97 -6.17 37.25
CA TYR A 82 5.85 -5.39 36.37
C TYR A 82 5.09 -4.23 35.72
N LEU A 83 3.89 -4.50 35.19
CA LEU A 83 3.03 -3.47 34.60
C LEU A 83 2.60 -2.40 35.61
N ARG A 84 2.21 -2.79 36.84
CA ARG A 84 1.86 -1.84 37.91
C ARG A 84 3.04 -0.95 38.32
N LYS A 85 4.27 -1.45 38.26
CA LYS A 85 5.47 -0.62 38.53
C LYS A 85 5.69 0.43 37.44
N ILE A 86 5.56 0.07 36.17
CA ILE A 86 5.71 1.01 35.06
C ILE A 86 4.63 2.11 35.12
N LEU A 87 3.37 1.73 35.33
CA LEU A 87 2.24 2.65 35.32
C LEU A 87 2.20 3.61 36.53
N ASN A 88 2.75 3.22 37.68
CA ASN A 88 2.76 4.04 38.89
C ASN A 88 4.02 4.91 39.07
N GLN A 89 4.93 4.95 38.09
CA GLN A 89 6.11 5.84 38.12
C GLN A 89 5.80 7.30 37.72
N GLY A 90 4.55 7.62 37.41
CA GLY A 90 4.09 8.98 37.09
C GLY A 90 3.24 9.63 38.20
N LYS A 91 3.60 9.44 39.48
CA LYS A 91 3.06 10.29 40.55
C LYS A 91 3.79 11.62 40.60
#